data_AF-A0AAV4C097-F1
#
_entry.id   AF-A0AAV4C097-F1
#
_cell.length_a   1.000
_cell.length_b   1.000
_cell.length_c   1.000
_cell.angle_alpha   90.00
_cell.angle_beta   90.00
_cell.angle_gamma   90.00
#
_symmetry.space_group_name_H-M   'P 1'
#
loop_
_entity.id
_entity.type
_entity.pdbx_description
1 polymer ?
#
loop_
_entity_poly.entity_id
_entity_poly.type
_entity_poly.pdbx_seq_one_letter_code
_entity_poly.pdbx_strand_id
1 'polypeptide(L)'
;MYSDLTREIPLKETTGFVWSAAAGIKFDSKPPSLQEVIAVVNKARAKSAPGPNGVPYLLYKRCPSVLKKLHKILRSAWKTSRSVKSG
;
A
#
# COMPACT_ATOMS: atom_id res chain seq x y z
N MET A 1 29.74 -23.95 -4.00
CA MET A 1 29.35 -23.14 -2.84
C MET A 1 29.45 -21.67 -3.24
N TYR A 2 28.31 -21.01 -3.45
CA TYR A 2 28.25 -19.56 -3.70
C TYR A 2 28.17 -18.88 -2.33
N SER A 3 29.32 -18.54 -1.76
CA SER A 3 29.36 -17.65 -0.60
C SER A 3 30.39 -16.58 -0.91
N ASP A 4 29.95 -15.34 -0.77
CA ASP A 4 30.76 -14.17 -1.08
C ASP A 4 32.04 -14.20 -0.22
N LEU A 5 33.20 -14.27 -0.87
CA LEU A 5 34.52 -14.31 -0.24
C LEU A 5 34.81 -13.05 0.58
N THR A 6 34.06 -11.97 0.35
CA THR A 6 34.22 -10.68 1.03
C THR A 6 33.20 -10.44 2.14
N ARG A 7 32.41 -11.45 2.51
CA ARG A 7 31.39 -11.36 3.56
C ARG A 7 31.93 -10.89 4.91
N GLU A 8 33.16 -11.25 5.23
CA GLU A 8 33.81 -10.89 6.51
C GLU A 8 34.48 -9.51 6.48
N ILE A 9 34.53 -8.85 5.32
CA ILE A 9 35.08 -7.51 5.19
C ILE A 9 34.04 -6.50 5.67
N PRO A 10 34.33 -5.69 6.70
CA PRO A 10 33.42 -4.65 7.15
C PRO A 10 33.09 -3.68 6.01
N LEU A 11 31.80 -3.40 5.82
CA LEU A 11 31.38 -2.38 4.86
C LEU A 11 31.99 -1.03 5.25
N LYS A 12 32.51 -0.31 4.25
CA LYS A 12 33.00 1.05 4.45
C LYS A 12 31.87 1.94 4.93
N GLU A 13 32.18 2.89 5.80
CA GLU A 13 31.21 3.90 6.23
C GLU A 13 30.66 4.65 5.02
N THR A 14 29.33 4.72 4.92
CA THR A 14 28.63 5.39 3.82
C THR A 14 28.75 6.90 4.02
N THR A 15 29.83 7.51 3.55
CA THR A 15 30.01 8.96 3.57
C THR A 15 29.14 9.62 2.49
N GLY A 16 28.44 10.69 2.85
CA GLY A 16 27.60 11.47 1.92
C GLY A 16 26.11 11.13 1.90
N PHE A 17 25.64 10.22 2.75
CA PHE A 17 24.20 9.99 2.90
C PHE A 17 23.57 11.10 3.75
N VAL A 18 22.91 12.05 3.10
CA VAL A 18 22.15 13.12 3.77
C VAL A 18 20.71 12.66 3.92
N TRP A 19 20.22 12.62 5.15
CA TRP A 19 18.78 12.44 5.39
C TRP A 19 18.04 13.65 4.83
N SER A 20 17.06 13.44 3.96
CA SER A 20 16.23 14.54 3.47
C SER A 20 15.53 15.21 4.64
N ALA A 21 15.49 16.54 4.66
CA ALA A 21 14.71 17.28 5.65
C ALA A 21 13.27 16.75 5.74
N ALA A 22 12.70 16.75 6.94
CA ALA A 22 11.33 16.27 7.14
C ALA A 22 10.37 16.99 6.20
N ALA A 23 9.46 16.23 5.56
CA ALA A 23 8.50 16.81 4.64
C ALA A 23 7.67 17.89 5.35
N GLY A 24 7.65 19.11 4.79
CA GLY A 24 6.85 20.23 5.35
C GLY A 24 5.34 20.04 5.20
N ILE A 25 4.91 19.04 4.42
CA ILE A 25 3.51 18.71 4.19
C ILE A 25 3.13 17.54 5.08
N LYS A 26 2.10 17.73 5.91
CA LYS A 26 1.55 16.68 6.76
C LYS A 26 0.92 15.58 5.90
N PHE A 27 1.19 14.33 6.24
CA PHE A 27 0.57 13.17 5.59
C PHE A 27 -0.95 13.17 5.81
N ASP A 28 -1.74 13.09 4.73
CA ASP A 28 -3.20 12.99 4.85
C ASP A 28 -3.58 11.61 5.39
N SER A 29 -4.02 11.57 6.64
CA SER A 29 -4.41 10.34 7.35
C SER A 29 -5.88 9.97 7.16
N LYS A 30 -6.60 10.68 6.27
CA LYS A 30 -7.99 10.37 5.94
C LYS A 30 -8.10 8.99 5.27
N PRO A 31 -9.25 8.31 5.43
CA PRO A 31 -9.48 7.10 4.67
C PRO A 31 -9.54 7.41 3.17
N PRO A 32 -9.18 6.46 2.31
CA PRO A 32 -9.20 6.65 0.87
C PRO A 32 -10.61 7.03 0.39
N SER A 33 -10.67 8.00 -0.52
CA SER A 33 -11.89 8.39 -1.22
C SER A 33 -12.31 7.34 -2.24
N LEU A 34 -13.58 7.36 -2.64
CA LEU A 34 -14.08 6.42 -3.65
C LEU A 34 -13.36 6.63 -4.99
N GLN A 35 -13.03 7.87 -5.34
CA GLN A 35 -12.36 8.23 -6.59
C GLN A 35 -10.93 7.68 -6.64
N GLU A 36 -10.18 7.77 -5.54
CA GLU A 36 -8.84 7.17 -5.44
C GLU A 36 -8.91 5.65 -5.62
N VAL A 37 -9.90 4.99 -5.00
CA VAL A 37 -10.09 3.55 -5.16
C VAL A 37 -10.46 3.18 -6.60
N ILE A 38 -11.34 3.95 -7.26
CA ILE A 38 -11.67 3.78 -8.68
C ILE A 38 -10.42 3.91 -9.54
N ALA A 39 -9.60 4.94 -9.32
CA ALA A 39 -8.39 5.20 -10.09
C ALA A 39 -7.39 4.04 -9.97
N VAL A 40 -7.17 3.52 -8.76
CA VAL A 40 -6.28 2.38 -8.52
C VAL A 40 -6.79 1.11 -9.19
N VAL A 41 -8.09 0.82 -9.03
CA VAL A 41 -8.72 -0.36 -9.64
C VAL A 41 -8.62 -0.30 -11.16
N ASN A 42 -8.86 0.87 -11.76
CA ASN A 42 -8.79 1.05 -13.20
C ASN A 42 -7.36 0.90 -13.75
N LYS A 43 -6.35 1.35 -13.00
CA LYS A 43 -4.93 1.17 -13.34
C LYS A 43 -4.48 -0.30 -13.29
N ALA A 44 -5.08 -1.11 -12.42
CA ALA A 44 -4.70 -2.51 -12.28
C ALA A 44 -5.12 -3.37 -13.49
N ARG A 45 -4.34 -4.41 -13.83
CA ARG A 45 -4.70 -5.35 -14.90
C ARG A 45 -5.95 -6.14 -14.49
N ALA A 46 -6.92 -6.29 -15.40
CA ALA A 46 -8.22 -6.91 -15.10
C ALA A 46 -8.12 -8.36 -14.58
N LYS A 47 -7.13 -9.13 -15.07
CA LYS A 47 -6.88 -10.52 -14.66
C LYS A 47 -6.04 -10.66 -13.39
N SER A 48 -5.46 -9.56 -12.88
CA SER A 48 -4.77 -9.60 -11.59
C SER A 48 -5.79 -9.61 -10.46
N ALA A 49 -5.41 -10.21 -9.33
CA ALA A 49 -6.23 -10.28 -8.14
C ALA A 49 -5.46 -9.75 -6.93
N PRO A 50 -6.05 -8.86 -6.10
CA PRO A 50 -5.47 -8.47 -4.84
C PRO A 50 -5.74 -9.50 -3.74
N GLY A 51 -4.70 -9.85 -2.99
CA GLY A 51 -4.78 -10.72 -1.83
C GLY A 51 -5.03 -12.20 -2.15
N PRO A 52 -5.11 -13.05 -1.11
CA PRO A 52 -5.19 -14.51 -1.27
C PRO A 52 -6.54 -14.99 -1.81
N ASN A 53 -7.59 -14.16 -1.76
CA ASN A 53 -8.94 -14.53 -2.20
C ASN A 53 -9.07 -14.68 -3.72
N GLY A 54 -8.07 -14.24 -4.51
CA GLY A 54 -8.05 -14.46 -5.97
C GLY A 54 -9.12 -13.70 -6.75
N VAL A 55 -9.83 -12.74 -6.15
CA VAL A 55 -10.91 -11.99 -6.83
C VAL A 55 -10.31 -11.04 -7.87
N PRO A 56 -10.61 -11.19 -9.17
CA PRO A 56 -10.00 -10.36 -10.21
C PRO A 56 -10.49 -8.91 -10.17
N TYR A 57 -9.62 -7.96 -10.54
CA TYR A 57 -9.99 -6.55 -10.68
C TYR A 57 -11.11 -6.32 -11.69
N LEU A 58 -11.32 -7.23 -12.64
CA LEU A 58 -12.43 -7.19 -13.59
C LEU A 58 -13.80 -7.02 -12.90
N LEU A 59 -14.04 -7.70 -11.79
CA LEU A 59 -15.29 -7.60 -11.03
C LEU A 59 -15.52 -6.17 -10.54
N TYR A 60 -14.48 -5.58 -9.95
CA TYR A 60 -14.55 -4.22 -9.40
C TYR A 60 -14.67 -3.15 -10.49
N LYS A 61 -14.13 -3.40 -11.69
CA LYS A 61 -14.28 -2.51 -12.85
C LYS A 61 -15.68 -2.56 -13.46
N ARG A 62 -16.27 -3.77 -13.57
CA ARG A 62 -17.55 -3.98 -14.26
C ARG A 62 -18.76 -3.79 -13.34
N CYS A 63 -18.59 -4.00 -12.03
CA CYS A 63 -19.69 -3.96 -11.06
C CYS A 63 -19.48 -2.80 -10.06
N PRO A 64 -20.00 -1.59 -10.33
CA PRO A 64 -19.81 -0.42 -9.46
C PRO A 64 -20.40 -0.63 -8.06
N SER A 65 -21.44 -1.44 -7.92
CA SER A 65 -22.05 -1.81 -6.64
C SER A 65 -21.07 -2.57 -5.74
N VAL A 66 -20.30 -3.50 -6.32
CA VAL A 66 -19.29 -4.30 -5.62
C VAL A 66 -18.11 -3.41 -5.21
N LEU A 67 -17.68 -2.51 -6.10
CA LEU A 67 -16.64 -1.53 -5.79
C LEU A 67 -17.03 -0.63 -4.61
N LYS A 68 -18.29 -0.14 -4.57
CA LYS A 68 -18.81 0.63 -3.43
C LYS A 68 -18.78 -0.17 -2.13
N LYS A 69 -19.07 -1.46 -2.18
CA LYS A 69 -18.99 -2.35 -1.00
C LYS A 69 -17.55 -2.52 -0.53
N LEU A 70 -16.61 -2.75 -1.45
CA LEU A 70 -15.17 -2.80 -1.15
C LEU A 70 -14.71 -1.50 -0.49
N HIS A 71 -15.08 -0.34 -1.03
CA HIS A 71 -14.76 0.96 -0.45
C HIS A 71 -15.29 1.12 0.98
N LYS A 72 -16.52 0.65 1.25
CA LYS A 72 -17.09 0.67 2.61
C LYS A 72 -16.28 -0.20 3.58
N ILE A 73 -15.82 -1.38 3.14
CA ILE A 73 -14.98 -2.28 3.94
C ILE A 73 -13.63 -1.61 4.24
N LEU A 74 -12.96 -1.05 3.21
CA LEU A 74 -11.70 -0.33 3.36
C LEU A 74 -11.81 0.83 4.36
N ARG A 75 -12.88 1.64 4.26
CA ARG A 75 -13.14 2.73 5.23
C ARG A 75 -13.38 2.22 6.64
N SER A 76 -14.05 1.08 6.79
CA SER A 76 -14.28 0.46 8.10
C SER A 76 -12.96 0.00 8.72
N ALA A 77 -12.14 -0.73 7.97
CA ALA A 77 -10.83 -1.19 8.43
C ALA A 77 -9.91 -0.03 8.82
N TRP A 78 -9.96 1.09 8.08
CA TRP A 78 -9.19 2.31 8.37
C TRP A 78 -9.62 3.02 9.67
N LYS A 79 -10.87 2.83 10.10
CA LYS A 79 -11.32 3.35 11.40
C LYS A 79 -10.81 2.44 12.52
N THR A 80 -10.95 1.13 12.36
CA THR A 80 -10.50 0.14 13.36
C THR A 80 -9.00 0.19 13.61
N SER A 81 -8.17 0.34 12.57
CA SER A 81 -6.71 0.41 12.72
C SER A 81 -6.21 1.64 13.49
N ARG A 82 -7.01 2.70 13.60
CA ARG A 82 -6.70 3.86 14.44
C ARG A 82 -7.05 3.63 15.91
N SER A 83 -8.08 2.84 16.20
CA SER A 83 -8.49 2.54 17.58
C SER A 83 -7.53 1.60 18.31
N VAL A 84 -6.68 0.86 17.58
CA VAL A 84 -5.71 -0.09 18.19
C VAL A 84 -4.43 0.62 18.68
N LYS A 85 -4.22 1.91 18.36
CA LYS A 85 -3.06 2.69 18.85
C LYS A 85 -3.31 3.44 20.17
N SER A 86 -4.33 3.06 20.92
CA SER A 86 -4.67 3.62 22.23
C SER A 86 -4.79 2.49 23.26
N GLY A 87 -3.67 1.89 23.61
CA GLY A 87 -3.54 0.81 24.59
C GLY A 87 -2.09 0.65 24.99
#